data_AF-A0A2K6N8H8-F1
#
_entry.id   AF-A0A2K6N8H8-F1
#
_cell.length_a   1.000
_cell.length_b   1.000
_cell.length_c   1.000
_cell.angle_alpha   90.00
_cell.angle_beta   90.00
_cell.angle_gamma   90.00
#
_symmetry.space_group_name_H-M   'P 1'
#
loop_
_entity.id
_entity.type
_entity.pdbx_description
1 polymer ?
#
loop_
_entity_poly.entity_id
_entity_poly.type
_entity_poly.pdbx_seq_one_letter_code
_entity_poly.pdbx_strand_id
1 'polypeptide(L)'
;MGKDFRYYFQHPWSRMIVAYLVIFFNFLIFAEDPVSHSQTEANVIVVGNCFSFVTNKYPRGVGWRILKVLLWLLAILTGLIAGKFLFHQRLFGQLLRLKMFREDHGSWMTMFFSTILFLFIFSHIYNTILLMDGNM
;
A
#
# COMPACT_ATOMS: atom_id res chain seq x y z
N MET A 1 28.96 -43.80 9.41
CA MET A 1 28.65 -42.45 8.88
C MET A 1 27.36 -42.01 9.56
N GLY A 2 27.48 -41.19 10.61
CA GLY A 2 26.33 -40.76 11.42
C GLY A 2 25.34 -40.01 10.54
N LYS A 3 24.05 -40.33 10.64
CA LYS A 3 23.01 -39.63 9.87
C LYS A 3 22.98 -38.18 10.33
N ASP A 4 23.46 -37.27 9.50
CA ASP A 4 23.46 -35.84 9.79
C ASP A 4 22.03 -35.34 10.05
N PHE A 5 21.88 -34.43 11.00
CA PHE A 5 20.62 -33.78 11.37
C PHE A 5 19.84 -33.21 10.16
N ARG A 6 20.57 -32.80 9.12
CA ARG A 6 20.04 -32.31 7.85
C ARG A 6 19.17 -33.33 7.12
N TYR A 7 19.48 -34.63 7.23
CA TYR A 7 18.73 -35.71 6.60
C TYR A 7 17.31 -35.82 7.15
N TYR A 8 17.13 -35.61 8.46
CA TYR A 8 15.82 -35.65 9.11
C TYR A 8 14.93 -34.46 8.71
N PHE A 9 15.51 -33.25 8.59
CA PHE A 9 14.78 -32.05 8.16
C PHE A 9 14.40 -32.05 6.66
N GLN A 10 15.16 -32.76 5.83
CA GLN A 10 14.85 -32.91 4.40
C GLN A 10 13.72 -33.90 4.13
N HIS A 11 13.33 -34.70 5.13
CA HIS A 11 12.28 -35.69 4.95
C HIS A 11 10.92 -34.99 4.67
N PRO A 12 10.15 -35.41 3.65
CA PRO A 12 8.89 -34.77 3.27
C PRO A 12 7.90 -34.62 4.43
N TRP A 13 7.87 -35.61 5.33
CA TRP A 13 7.01 -35.58 6.52
C TRP A 13 7.43 -34.54 7.55
N SER A 14 8.73 -34.39 7.80
CA SER A 14 9.24 -33.34 8.70
C SER A 14 8.88 -31.95 8.16
N ARG A 15 8.99 -31.75 6.85
CA ARG A 15 8.63 -30.48 6.20
C ARG A 15 7.13 -30.19 6.29
N MET A 16 6.27 -31.18 6.07
CA MET A 16 4.82 -31.02 6.23
C MET A 16 4.45 -30.68 7.68
N ILE A 17 5.02 -31.39 8.66
CA ILE A 17 4.77 -31.14 10.08
C ILE A 17 5.16 -29.71 10.46
N VAL A 18 6.35 -29.25 10.06
CA VAL A 18 6.81 -27.89 10.33
C VAL A 18 5.89 -26.87 9.67
N ALA A 19 5.46 -27.09 8.42
CA ALA A 19 4.55 -26.18 7.74
C ALA A 19 3.18 -26.07 8.45
N TYR A 20 2.60 -27.21 8.87
CA TYR A 20 1.34 -27.21 9.63
C TYR A 20 1.49 -26.58 11.02
N LEU A 21 2.60 -26.83 11.72
CA LEU A 21 2.89 -26.20 13.01
C LEU A 21 3.04 -24.68 12.87
N VAL A 22 3.73 -24.20 11.83
CA VAL A 22 3.86 -22.76 11.56
C VAL A 22 2.49 -22.13 11.30
N ILE A 23 1.64 -22.77 10.50
CA ILE A 23 0.28 -22.28 10.25
C ILE A 23 -0.53 -22.26 11.55
N PHE A 24 -0.47 -23.32 12.35
CA PHE A 24 -1.16 -23.42 13.63
C PHE A 24 -0.72 -22.34 14.63
N PHE A 25 0.58 -22.11 14.78
CA PHE A 25 1.10 -21.06 15.66
C PHE A 25 0.73 -19.66 15.16
N ASN A 26 0.65 -19.42 13.85
CA ASN A 26 0.14 -18.15 13.33
C ASN A 26 -1.32 -17.92 13.75
N PHE A 27 -2.17 -18.95 13.73
CA PHE A 27 -3.55 -18.84 14.22
C PHE A 27 -3.63 -18.66 15.74
N LEU A 28 -2.77 -19.34 16.50
CA LEU A 28 -2.71 -19.19 17.95
C LEU A 28 -2.32 -17.76 18.34
N ILE A 29 -1.28 -17.20 17.70
CA ILE A 29 -0.87 -15.80 17.88
C ILE A 29 -2.03 -14.88 17.52
N PHE A 30 -2.71 -15.10 16.40
CA PHE A 30 -3.85 -14.28 16.00
C PHE A 30 -5.02 -14.34 16.99
N ALA A 31 -5.27 -15.49 17.61
CA ALA A 31 -6.33 -15.68 18.60
C ALA A 31 -5.99 -15.09 19.98
N GLU A 32 -4.71 -15.06 20.34
CA GLU A 32 -4.23 -14.49 21.61
C GLU A 32 -3.96 -12.98 21.51
N ASP A 33 -3.61 -12.48 20.33
CA ASP A 33 -3.24 -11.08 20.14
C ASP A 33 -4.44 -10.14 20.38
N PRO A 34 -4.41 -9.30 21.45
CA PRO A 34 -5.48 -8.36 21.77
C PRO A 34 -5.65 -7.26 20.71
N VAL A 35 -4.71 -7.11 19.76
CA VAL A 35 -4.85 -6.21 18.61
C VAL A 35 -6.03 -6.61 17.72
N SER A 36 -6.35 -7.91 17.61
CA SER A 36 -7.51 -8.40 16.84
C SER A 36 -8.86 -8.04 17.50
N HIS A 37 -8.87 -7.86 18.83
CA HIS A 37 -10.03 -7.43 19.62
C HIS A 37 -10.08 -5.91 19.82
N SER A 38 -9.10 -5.17 19.32
CA SER A 38 -9.06 -3.73 19.42
C SER A 38 -10.04 -3.08 18.45
N GLN A 39 -11.15 -2.56 18.98
CA GLN A 39 -12.08 -1.70 18.25
C GLN A 39 -11.50 -0.29 17.99
N THR A 40 -10.23 -0.04 18.35
CA THR A 40 -9.60 1.24 18.02
C THR A 40 -9.18 1.24 16.56
N GLU A 41 -9.57 2.28 15.83
CA GLU A 41 -9.20 2.46 14.43
C GLU A 41 -7.66 2.48 14.32
N ALA A 42 -7.08 1.38 13.83
CA ALA A 42 -5.66 1.30 13.55
C ALA A 42 -5.33 2.33 12.46
N ASN A 43 -4.58 3.37 12.84
CA ASN A 43 -4.19 4.42 11.90
C ASN A 43 -3.01 3.92 11.06
N VAL A 44 -3.30 3.27 9.93
CA VAL A 44 -2.28 2.88 8.97
C VAL A 44 -1.82 4.13 8.24
N ILE A 45 -0.62 4.61 8.61
CA ILE A 45 -0.01 5.81 8.04
C ILE A 45 0.04 5.68 6.50
N VAL A 46 -0.30 6.76 5.79
CA VAL A 46 -0.44 6.85 4.32
C VAL A 46 -1.62 6.06 3.75
N VAL A 47 -1.66 4.73 3.92
CA VAL A 47 -2.68 3.87 3.29
C VAL A 47 -4.08 4.16 3.84
N GLY A 48 -4.21 4.38 5.14
CA GLY A 48 -5.48 4.75 5.78
C GLY A 48 -6.02 6.09 5.28
N ASN A 49 -5.14 7.08 5.05
CA ASN A 49 -5.53 8.37 4.49
C ASN A 49 -5.99 8.24 3.04
N CYS A 50 -5.23 7.52 2.20
CA CYS A 50 -5.62 7.27 0.81
C CYS A 50 -6.95 6.52 0.73
N PHE A 51 -7.13 5.48 1.56
CA PHE A 51 -8.38 4.72 1.62
C PHE A 51 -9.54 5.60 2.10
N SER A 52 -9.38 6.35 3.20
CA SER A 52 -10.41 7.28 3.66
C SER A 52 -10.68 8.43 2.69
N PHE A 53 -9.73 8.76 1.82
CA PHE A 53 -9.93 9.76 0.78
C PHE A 53 -10.73 9.20 -0.41
N VAL A 54 -10.64 7.90 -0.70
CA VAL A 54 -11.35 7.26 -1.82
C VAL A 54 -12.70 6.65 -1.40
N THR A 55 -12.81 6.07 -0.20
CA THR A 55 -13.96 5.22 0.17
C THR A 55 -14.73 5.69 1.41
N ASN A 56 -14.08 6.35 2.36
CA ASN A 56 -14.69 6.65 3.67
C ASN A 56 -14.89 8.17 3.90
N LYS A 57 -15.59 8.58 4.96
CA LYS A 57 -15.74 9.99 5.41
C LYS A 57 -16.12 10.97 4.29
N TYR A 58 -17.25 10.73 3.60
CA TYR A 58 -17.81 11.70 2.67
C TYR A 58 -18.59 12.78 3.43
N PRO A 59 -18.25 14.07 3.29
CA PRO A 59 -18.96 15.15 3.96
C PRO A 59 -20.42 15.23 3.50
N ARG A 60 -21.29 15.75 4.39
CA ARG A 60 -22.74 15.77 4.14
C ARG A 60 -23.12 16.66 2.95
N GLY A 61 -22.39 17.76 2.71
CA GLY A 61 -22.62 18.67 1.60
C GLY A 61 -22.30 18.06 0.23
N VAL A 62 -23.25 18.19 -0.71
CA VAL A 62 -23.14 17.61 -2.07
C VAL A 62 -21.94 18.17 -2.84
N GLY A 63 -21.66 19.47 -2.72
CA GLY A 63 -20.50 20.10 -3.37
C GLY A 63 -19.16 19.51 -2.92
N TRP A 64 -19.01 19.25 -1.63
CA TRP A 64 -17.79 18.67 -1.06
C TRP A 64 -17.56 17.21 -1.49
N ARG A 65 -18.63 16.45 -1.76
CA ARG A 65 -18.53 15.09 -2.31
C ARG A 65 -18.05 15.12 -3.75
N ILE A 66 -18.59 16.02 -4.57
CA ILE A 66 -18.17 16.17 -5.97
C ILE A 66 -16.71 16.62 -6.04
N LEU A 67 -16.33 17.60 -5.20
CA LEU A 67 -14.95 18.07 -5.11
C LEU A 67 -13.99 16.94 -4.71
N LYS A 68 -14.36 16.13 -3.72
CA LYS A 68 -13.58 14.95 -3.30
C LYS A 68 -13.40 13.97 -4.45
N VAL A 69 -14.48 13.67 -5.19
CA VAL A 69 -14.43 12.76 -6.34
C VAL A 69 -13.53 13.27 -7.45
N LEU A 70 -13.66 14.54 -7.78
CA LEU A 70 -12.83 15.19 -8.78
C LEU A 70 -11.35 15.17 -8.38
N LEU A 71 -11.04 15.46 -7.11
CA LEU A 71 -9.66 15.49 -6.62
C LEU A 71 -9.00 14.10 -6.63
N TRP A 72 -9.68 13.04 -6.19
CA TRP A 72 -9.06 11.72 -6.22
C TRP A 72 -8.90 11.18 -7.65
N LEU A 73 -9.81 11.50 -8.57
CA LEU A 73 -9.65 11.18 -10.00
C LEU A 73 -8.44 11.91 -10.61
N LEU A 74 -8.30 13.20 -10.33
CA LEU A 74 -7.13 13.98 -10.77
C LEU A 74 -5.83 13.45 -10.16
N ALA A 75 -5.84 13.05 -8.89
CA ALA A 75 -4.68 12.45 -8.23
C ALA A 75 -4.25 11.14 -8.91
N ILE A 76 -5.20 10.30 -9.32
CA ILE A 76 -4.89 9.07 -10.06
C ILE A 76 -4.28 9.40 -11.43
N LEU A 77 -4.90 10.31 -12.17
CA LEU A 77 -4.45 10.65 -13.53
C LEU A 77 -3.06 11.30 -13.51
N THR A 78 -2.84 12.27 -12.62
CA THR A 78 -1.53 12.90 -12.43
C THR A 78 -0.49 11.91 -11.90
N GLY A 79 -0.86 11.02 -10.98
CA GLY A 79 0.01 9.96 -10.46
C GLY A 79 0.49 8.96 -11.51
N LEU A 80 -0.38 8.56 -12.44
CA LEU A 80 -0.04 7.68 -13.56
C LEU A 80 0.91 8.38 -14.56
N ILE A 81 0.61 9.62 -14.93
CA ILE A 81 1.44 10.40 -15.87
C ILE A 81 2.82 10.68 -15.26
N ALA A 82 2.86 11.15 -14.01
CA ALA A 82 4.11 11.39 -13.28
C ALA A 82 4.90 10.09 -13.07
N GLY A 83 4.22 8.98 -12.77
CA GLY A 83 4.84 7.66 -12.62
C GLY A 83 5.58 7.21 -13.87
N LYS A 84 4.95 7.36 -15.04
CA LYS A 84 5.55 6.99 -16.32
C LYS A 84 6.66 7.96 -16.76
N PHE A 85 6.44 9.26 -16.66
CA PHE A 85 7.34 10.24 -17.26
C PHE A 85 8.46 10.69 -16.31
N LEU A 86 8.13 11.04 -15.06
CA LEU A 86 9.12 11.52 -14.10
C LEU A 86 9.89 10.36 -13.47
N PHE A 87 9.21 9.36 -12.95
CA PHE A 87 9.90 8.28 -12.24
C PHE A 87 10.53 7.26 -13.18
N HIS A 88 9.74 6.67 -14.09
CA HIS A 88 10.24 5.62 -14.97
C HIS A 88 11.28 6.14 -15.98
N GLN A 89 10.92 7.16 -16.78
CA GLN A 89 11.83 7.65 -17.84
C GLN A 89 12.95 8.55 -17.31
N ARG A 90 12.63 9.56 -16.50
CA ARG A 90 13.63 10.57 -16.07
C ARG A 90 14.50 10.09 -14.90
N LEU A 91 13.92 9.52 -13.85
CA LEU A 91 14.65 9.15 -12.64
C LEU A 91 15.39 7.81 -12.80
N PHE A 92 14.70 6.76 -13.24
CA PHE A 92 15.32 5.43 -13.38
C PHE A 92 16.06 5.24 -14.72
N GLY A 93 15.53 5.79 -15.80
CA GLY A 93 16.14 5.71 -17.14
C GLY A 93 17.35 6.63 -17.32
N GLN A 94 17.20 7.93 -17.07
CA GLN A 94 18.25 8.92 -17.38
C GLN A 94 19.25 9.15 -16.24
N LEU A 95 18.77 9.29 -14.99
CA LEU A 95 19.60 9.59 -13.82
C LEU A 95 20.34 8.36 -13.29
N LEU A 96 19.61 7.28 -12.99
CA LEU A 96 20.18 6.07 -12.38
C LEU A 96 20.67 5.03 -13.41
N ARG A 97 20.29 5.19 -14.70
CA ARG A 97 20.68 4.30 -15.82
C ARG A 97 20.54 2.81 -15.51
N LEU A 98 19.47 2.44 -14.81
CA LEU A 98 19.27 1.05 -14.38
C LEU A 98 18.86 0.19 -15.59
N LYS A 99 19.70 -0.79 -15.93
CA LYS A 99 19.41 -1.77 -17.00
C LYS A 99 18.08 -2.51 -16.81
N MET A 100 17.60 -2.63 -15.56
CA MET A 100 16.33 -3.29 -15.22
C MET A 100 15.08 -2.57 -15.76
N PHE A 101 15.14 -1.25 -15.97
CA PHE A 101 14.02 -0.45 -16.48
C PHE A 101 14.12 -0.15 -17.99
N ARG A 102 15.07 -0.78 -18.68
CA ARG A 102 15.13 -0.74 -20.15
C ARG A 102 13.97 -1.60 -20.68
N GLU A 103 13.27 -1.12 -21.70
CA GLU A 103 12.12 -1.80 -22.35
C GLU A 103 10.80 -1.82 -21.54
N ASP A 104 10.52 -0.76 -20.75
CA ASP A 104 9.26 -0.59 -19.98
C ASP A 104 8.98 -1.67 -18.92
N HIS A 105 9.93 -2.57 -18.64
CA HIS A 105 9.82 -3.54 -17.56
C HIS A 105 9.72 -2.83 -16.20
N GLY A 106 8.74 -3.24 -15.38
CA GLY A 106 8.48 -2.66 -14.05
C GLY A 106 7.76 -1.29 -14.06
N SER A 107 7.41 -0.75 -15.23
CA SER A 107 6.72 0.55 -15.36
C SER A 107 5.39 0.60 -14.60
N TRP A 108 4.64 -0.52 -14.60
CA TRP A 108 3.39 -0.67 -13.85
C TRP A 108 3.56 -0.52 -12.34
N MET A 109 4.65 -1.08 -11.77
CA MET A 109 4.91 -0.98 -10.33
C MET A 109 5.29 0.46 -9.96
N THR A 110 6.10 1.14 -10.78
CA THR A 110 6.45 2.55 -10.56
C THR A 110 5.25 3.48 -10.69
N MET A 111 4.35 3.20 -11.65
CA MET A 111 3.09 3.92 -11.78
C MET A 111 2.24 3.73 -10.52
N PHE A 112 2.05 2.50 -10.06
CA PHE A 112 1.24 2.20 -8.87
C PHE A 112 1.72 2.95 -7.62
N PHE A 113 3.03 2.91 -7.31
CA PHE A 113 3.58 3.63 -6.16
C PHE A 113 3.48 5.15 -6.31
N SER A 114 3.69 5.68 -7.51
CA SER A 114 3.50 7.10 -7.80
C SER A 114 2.03 7.51 -7.57
N THR A 115 1.07 6.69 -8.00
CA THR A 115 -0.36 6.96 -7.77
C THR A 115 -0.71 7.03 -6.28
N ILE A 116 -0.16 6.13 -5.44
CA ILE A 116 -0.36 6.17 -3.98
C ILE A 116 0.19 7.47 -3.39
N LEU A 117 1.37 7.90 -3.82
CA LEU A 117 2.01 9.12 -3.34
C LEU A 117 1.20 10.36 -3.73
N PHE A 118 0.72 10.45 -4.97
CA PHE A 118 -0.13 11.55 -5.42
C PHE A 118 -1.49 11.56 -4.72
N LEU A 119 -2.12 10.40 -4.49
CA LEU A 119 -3.34 10.29 -3.70
C LEU A 119 -3.15 10.80 -2.27
N PHE A 120 -1.99 10.51 -1.66
CA PHE A 120 -1.66 11.00 -0.32
C PHE A 120 -1.51 12.52 -0.29
N ILE A 121 -0.79 13.11 -1.25
CA ILE A 121 -0.63 14.57 -1.34
C ILE A 121 -2.00 15.25 -1.55
N PHE A 122 -2.81 14.76 -2.49
CA PHE A 122 -4.13 15.32 -2.76
C PHE A 122 -5.09 15.16 -1.58
N SER A 123 -4.97 14.07 -0.81
CA SER A 123 -5.73 13.90 0.43
C SER A 123 -5.40 14.99 1.46
N HIS A 124 -4.12 15.35 1.60
CA HIS A 124 -3.73 16.48 2.45
C HIS A 124 -4.20 17.82 1.92
N ILE A 125 -4.11 18.07 0.62
CA ILE A 125 -4.63 19.30 0.01
C ILE A 125 -6.13 19.43 0.30
N TYR A 126 -6.91 18.38 0.07
CA TYR A 126 -8.35 18.39 0.32
C TYR A 126 -8.68 18.66 1.80
N ASN A 127 -7.96 18.01 2.73
CA ASN A 127 -8.17 18.23 4.16
C ASN A 127 -7.81 19.66 4.59
N THR A 128 -6.78 20.26 4.00
CA THR A 128 -6.43 21.68 4.24
C THR A 128 -7.51 22.62 3.70
N ILE A 129 -8.05 22.35 2.52
CA ILE A 129 -9.18 23.14 1.96
C ILE A 129 -10.41 23.02 2.86
N LEU A 130 -10.69 21.84 3.39
CA LEU A 130 -11.81 21.61 4.31
C LEU A 130 -11.61 22.33 5.66
N LEU A 131 -10.37 22.38 6.17
CA LEU A 131 -10.02 23.17 7.35
C LEU A 131 -10.22 24.68 7.13
N MET A 132 -9.85 25.18 5.95
CA MET A 132 -10.01 26.60 5.59
C MET A 132 -11.47 27.04 5.45
N ASP A 133 -12.37 26.13 5.07
CA ASP A 133 -13.82 26.38 5.04
C ASP A 133 -14.45 26.46 6.44
N GLY A 134 -13.71 26.14 7.50
CA GLY A 134 -14.20 26.18 8.88
C GLY A 134 -15.21 25.08 9.22
N ASN A 135 -15.29 24.01 8.40
CA ASN A 135 -16.22 22.89 8.59
C ASN A 135 -15.67 21.80 9.54
N MET A 136 -14.77 22.18 10.46
CA MET A 136 -14.29 21.38 11.58
C MET A 136 -14.33 22.18 12.87
#